data_AF-A0A8H5G5L9-F1
#
_entry.id   AF-A0A8H5G5L9-F1
#
_cell.length_a   1.000
_cell.length_b   1.000
_cell.length_c   1.000
_cell.angle_alpha   90.00
_cell.angle_beta   90.00
_cell.angle_gamma   90.00
#
_symmetry.space_group_name_H-M   'P 1'
#
loop_
_entity.id
_entity.type
_entity.pdbx_description
1 polymer ?
#
loop_
_entity_poly.entity_id
_entity_poly.type
_entity_poly.pdbx_seq_one_letter_code
_entity_poly.pdbx_strand_id
1 'polypeptide(L)'
;MTSSLFRKFIGSDGREYRWSHRTTPGQEWTLTTGTENYLVAHFDLKPPDVRAYDVSGNTLTVHEAFIHLSVEILATLTIMRHIAQHNL
;
A
#
# COMPACT_ATOMS: atom_id res chain seq x y z
N MET A 1 -3.15 16.39 -13.94
CA MET A 1 -1.84 16.30 -13.29
C MET A 1 -1.94 15.19 -12.25
N THR A 2 -1.37 14.02 -12.49
CA THR A 2 -1.32 12.94 -11.49
C THR A 2 -0.21 13.26 -10.51
N SER A 3 -0.56 13.84 -9.36
CA SER A 3 0.36 14.00 -8.24
C SER A 3 0.67 12.62 -7.67
N SER A 4 1.95 12.26 -7.58
CA SER A 4 2.40 11.05 -6.89
C SER A 4 2.35 11.29 -5.38
N LEU A 5 1.56 10.48 -4.68
CA LEU A 5 1.42 10.57 -3.23
C LEU A 5 2.50 9.73 -2.54
N PHE A 6 3.29 10.41 -1.71
CA PHE A 6 4.27 9.80 -0.82
C PHE A 6 3.97 10.22 0.61
N ARG A 7 3.85 9.24 1.52
CA ARG A 7 3.66 9.46 2.96
C ARG A 7 4.45 8.43 3.74
N LYS A 8 4.85 8.81 4.94
CA LYS A 8 5.66 7.97 5.84
C LYS A 8 5.02 7.85 7.21
N PHE A 9 5.31 6.74 7.89
CA PHE A 9 4.92 6.51 9.28
C PHE A 9 6.02 5.73 10.02
N ILE A 10 5.97 5.76 11.34
CA ILE A 10 6.80 4.92 12.21
C ILE A 10 5.94 3.76 12.69
N GLY A 11 6.38 2.54 12.42
CA GLY A 11 5.69 1.33 12.88
C GLY A 11 5.89 1.08 14.37
N SER A 12 5.11 0.18 14.97
CA SER A 12 5.30 -0.21 16.38
C SER A 12 6.68 -0.79 16.69
N ASP A 13 7.38 -1.28 15.67
CA ASP A 13 8.74 -1.81 15.76
C ASP A 13 9.82 -0.70 15.77
N GLY A 14 9.41 0.57 15.71
CA GLY A 14 10.27 1.74 15.72
C GLY A 14 10.93 2.07 14.39
N ARG A 15 10.58 1.36 13.30
CA ARG A 15 11.16 1.59 11.97
C ARG A 15 10.30 2.52 11.13
N GLU A 16 10.93 3.24 10.21
CA GLU A 16 10.22 4.09 9.25
C GLU A 16 9.76 3.27 8.03
N TYR A 17 8.54 3.54 7.60
CA TYR A 17 7.88 2.93 6.45
C TYR A 17 7.32 3.99 5.51
N ARG A 18 7.33 3.73 4.21
CA ARG A 18 6.95 4.69 3.17
C ARG A 18 5.97 4.09 2.16
N TRP A 19 4.80 4.71 2.04
CA TRP A 19 3.81 4.42 1.01
C TRP A 19 4.10 5.25 -0.24
N SER A 20 4.02 4.60 -1.40
CA SER A 20 4.17 5.22 -2.73
C SER A 20 2.98 4.85 -3.62
N HIS A 21 2.37 5.86 -4.24
CA HIS A 21 1.20 5.66 -5.12
C HIS A 21 1.62 5.47 -6.58
N ARG A 22 1.25 4.33 -7.17
CA ARG A 22 1.44 3.99 -8.61
C ARG A 22 2.86 4.17 -9.13
N THR A 23 3.85 3.87 -8.29
CA THR A 23 5.28 3.88 -8.68
C THR A 23 5.71 2.58 -9.34
N THR A 24 5.00 1.48 -9.07
CA THR A 24 5.28 0.14 -9.62
C THR A 24 4.12 -0.28 -10.53
N PRO A 25 4.37 -0.75 -11.76
CA PRO A 25 3.31 -1.23 -12.65
C PRO A 25 2.47 -2.34 -12.00
N GLY A 26 1.14 -2.22 -12.09
CA GLY A 26 0.20 -3.17 -11.50
C GLY A 26 -0.10 -2.97 -10.01
N GLN A 27 0.75 -2.23 -9.28
CA GLN A 27 0.54 -1.92 -7.87
C GLN A 27 -0.02 -0.50 -7.73
N GLU A 28 -1.19 -0.36 -7.10
CA GLU A 28 -1.72 0.96 -6.79
C GLU A 28 -0.95 1.59 -5.62
N TRP A 29 -0.62 0.80 -4.60
CA TRP A 29 0.20 1.24 -3.49
C TRP A 29 1.35 0.26 -3.21
N THR A 30 2.53 0.81 -2.99
CA THR A 30 3.72 0.05 -2.56
C THR A 30 4.20 0.58 -1.23
N LEU A 31 4.44 -0.31 -0.27
CA LEU A 31 5.03 0.02 1.02
C LEU A 31 6.47 -0.50 1.08
N THR A 32 7.40 0.39 1.42
CA THR A 32 8.82 0.03 1.58
C THR A 32 9.39 0.51 2.90
N THR A 33 10.54 -0.05 3.30
CA THR A 33 11.32 0.46 4.42
C THR A 33 11.94 1.83 4.12
N GLY A 34 12.15 2.63 5.17
CA GLY A 34 12.65 4.01 5.11
C GLY A 34 13.99 4.18 4.39
N THR A 35 15.02 3.44 4.79
CA THR A 35 16.39 3.62 4.26
C THR A 35 16.75 2.66 3.14
N GLU A 36 16.28 1.41 3.23
CA GLU A 36 16.76 0.31 2.37
C GLU A 36 15.81 0.00 1.20
N ASN A 37 14.64 0.64 1.16
CA ASN A 37 13.59 0.39 0.16
C ASN A 37 13.17 -1.09 0.04
N TYR A 38 13.31 -1.89 1.10
CA TYR A 38 12.81 -3.26 1.10
C TYR A 38 11.29 -3.28 0.99
N LEU A 39 10.77 -4.17 0.16
CA LEU A 39 9.33 -4.32 -0.04
C LEU A 39 8.69 -4.93 1.22
N VAL A 40 7.70 -4.24 1.76
CA VAL A 40 7.00 -4.61 2.99
C VAL A 40 5.60 -5.13 2.66
N ALA A 41 4.88 -4.39 1.83
CA ALA A 41 3.55 -4.73 1.37
C ALA A 41 3.25 -4.05 0.04
N HIS A 42 2.25 -4.54 -0.69
CA HIS A 42 1.67 -3.83 -1.82
C HIS A 42 0.18 -4.08 -1.93
N PHE A 43 -0.52 -3.12 -2.54
CA PHE A 43 -1.93 -3.21 -2.84
C PHE A 43 -2.14 -3.15 -4.35
N ASP A 44 -2.76 -4.19 -4.88
CA ASP A 44 -3.01 -4.35 -6.30
C ASP A 44 -4.48 -4.12 -6.59
N LEU A 45 -4.74 -3.31 -7.62
CA LEU A 45 -6.08 -3.20 -8.17
C LEU A 45 -6.36 -4.41 -9.05
N LYS A 46 -7.58 -4.91 -8.95
CA LYS A 46 -8.07 -5.88 -9.90
C LYS A 46 -7.92 -5.34 -11.34
N PRO A 47 -7.37 -6.12 -12.29
CA PRO A 47 -7.36 -5.71 -13.69
C PRO A 47 -8.80 -5.50 -14.20
N PRO A 48 -9.04 -4.47 -15.03
CA PRO A 48 -10.38 -4.14 -15.52
C PRO A 48 -11.01 -5.29 -16.33
N ASP A 49 -10.18 -6.15 -16.94
CA ASP A 49 -10.62 -7.19 -17.87
C ASP A 49 -10.99 -8.53 -17.19
N VAL A 50 -10.77 -8.66 -15.88
CA VAL A 50 -11.11 -9.86 -15.13
C VAL A 50 -12.52 -9.71 -14.56
N ARG A 51 -13.39 -10.72 -14.66
CA ARG A 51 -14.69 -10.69 -13.95
C ARG A 51 -14.46 -10.99 -12.47
N ALA A 52 -15.00 -10.15 -11.59
CA ALA A 52 -15.04 -10.43 -10.16
C ALA A 52 -16.32 -11.23 -9.93
N TYR A 53 -16.20 -12.48 -9.51
CA TYR A 53 -17.31 -13.23 -8.96
C TYR A 53 -17.19 -13.10 -7.43
N ASP A 54 -18.23 -12.55 -6.78
CA ASP A 54 -18.41 -12.35 -5.32
C ASP A 54 -17.44 -11.43 -4.52
N VAL A 55 -16.22 -11.15 -4.98
CA VAL A 55 -15.26 -10.29 -4.23
C VAL A 55 -14.70 -9.15 -5.09
N SER A 56 -14.25 -8.05 -4.46
CA SER A 56 -13.71 -6.87 -5.16
C SER A 56 -12.52 -7.20 -6.09
N GLY A 57 -11.78 -8.26 -5.78
CA GLY A 57 -10.59 -8.71 -6.51
C GLY A 57 -9.35 -7.85 -6.28
N ASN A 58 -9.41 -6.90 -5.35
CA ASN A 58 -8.25 -6.15 -4.91
C ASN A 58 -7.52 -6.92 -3.82
N THR A 59 -6.19 -6.88 -3.84
CA THR A 59 -5.37 -7.69 -2.94
C THR A 59 -4.37 -6.81 -2.20
N LEU A 60 -4.38 -6.89 -0.87
CA LEU A 60 -3.28 -6.41 -0.03
C LEU A 60 -2.36 -7.60 0.28
N THR A 61 -1.15 -7.56 -0.25
CA THR A 61 -0.11 -8.56 0.03
C THR A 61 0.85 -7.98 1.06
N VAL A 62 1.08 -8.70 2.16
CA VAL A 62 2.07 -8.35 3.19
C VAL A 62 3.14 -9.43 3.21
N HIS A 63 4.41 -9.05 3.12
CA HIS A 63 5.51 -10.00 3.19
C HIS A 63 5.65 -10.55 4.61
N GLU A 64 5.92 -11.85 4.72
CA GLU A 64 5.91 -12.62 5.98
C GLU A 64 6.74 -11.99 7.10
N ALA A 65 7.91 -11.44 6.77
CA ALA A 65 8.79 -10.75 7.72
C ALA A 65 8.12 -9.55 8.44
N PHE A 66 7.03 -9.03 7.88
CA PHE A 66 6.32 -7.84 8.37
C PHE A 66 4.88 -8.15 8.81
N ILE A 67 4.51 -9.43 8.97
CA ILE A 67 3.16 -9.83 9.38
C ILE A 67 2.76 -9.28 10.75
N HIS A 68 3.73 -9.03 11.62
CA HIS A 68 3.51 -8.40 12.92
C HIS A 68 2.97 -6.96 12.81
N LEU A 69 3.11 -6.31 11.64
CA LEU A 69 2.58 -4.97 11.34
C LEU A 69 1.28 -5.01 10.55
N SER A 70 0.67 -6.18 10.30
CA SER A 70 -0.47 -6.30 9.38
C SER A 70 -1.63 -5.35 9.70
N VAL A 71 -1.94 -5.12 10.99
CA VAL A 71 -3.01 -4.20 11.41
C VAL A 71 -2.66 -2.75 11.07
N GLU A 72 -1.42 -2.33 11.33
CA GLU A 72 -0.92 -0.98 11.00
C GLU A 72 -0.85 -0.76 9.50
N ILE A 73 -0.41 -1.76 8.74
CA ILE A 73 -0.35 -1.71 7.28
C ILE A 73 -1.76 -1.54 6.71
N LEU A 74 -2.74 -2.31 7.19
CA LEU A 74 -4.13 -2.19 6.74
C LEU A 74 -4.73 -0.81 7.09
N ALA A 75 -4.51 -0.34 8.32
CA ALA A 75 -5.00 0.95 8.79
C ALA A 75 -4.40 2.11 7.98
N THR A 76 -3.07 2.13 7.82
CA THR A 76 -2.37 3.19 7.07
C THR A 76 -2.73 3.14 5.59
N LEU A 77 -2.84 1.96 4.97
CA LEU A 77 -3.33 1.84 3.60
C LEU A 77 -4.73 2.43 3.43
N THR A 78 -5.64 2.17 4.37
CA THR A 78 -7.00 2.72 4.33
C THR A 78 -6.98 4.25 4.32
N ILE A 79 -6.14 4.86 5.16
CA ILE A 79 -5.93 6.31 5.19
C ILE A 79 -5.34 6.80 3.84
N MET A 80 -4.33 6.12 3.31
CA MET A 80 -3.69 6.49 2.04
C MET A 80 -4.68 6.45 0.87
N ARG A 81 -5.52 5.43 0.81
CA ARG A 81 -6.60 5.33 -0.18
C ARG A 81 -7.60 6.47 -0.05
N HIS A 82 -7.99 6.82 1.18
CA HIS A 82 -8.88 7.95 1.43
C HIS A 82 -8.28 9.28 0.96
N ILE A 83 -6.99 9.52 1.27
CA ILE A 83 -6.23 10.70 0.82
C ILE A 83 -6.22 10.78 -0.72
N ALA A 84 -5.90 9.68 -1.40
CA ALA A 84 -5.87 9.67 -2.87
C ALA A 84 -7.24 9.89 -3.50
N GLN A 85 -8.30 9.32 -2.93
CA GLN A 85 -9.66 9.50 -3.44
C GLN A 85 -10.14 10.96 -3.30
N HIS A 86 -9.71 11.67 -2.26
CA HIS A 86 -10.17 13.03 -1.95
C HIS A 86 -9.14 14.12 -2.31
N ASN A 87 -8.00 13.77 -2.93
CA ASN A 87 -6.91 14.66 -3.28
C ASN A 87 -6.39 15.52 -2.10
N LEU A 88 -6.15 14.87 -0.95
CA LEU A 88 -5.65 15.50 0.27
C LEU A 88 -4.11 15.56 0.37
#